data_AF-A0A318MP50-F1
#
_entry.id   AF-A0A318MP50-F1
#
_cell.length_a   1.000
_cell.length_b   1.000
_cell.length_c   1.000
_cell.angle_alpha   90.00
_cell.angle_beta   90.00
_cell.angle_gamma   90.00
#
_symmetry.space_group_name_H-M   'P 1'
#
loop_
_entity.id
_entity.type
_entity.pdbx_description
1 polymer ?
#
loop_
_entity_poly.entity_id
_entity_poly.type
_entity_poly.pdbx_seq_one_letter_code
_entity_poly.pdbx_strand_id
1 'polypeptide(L)' 'MVWQYDKCGRITQEHQGFSSQYFDYDPAGRLFRTRMPDGNILTYHYQGDSR' A
#
# COMPACT_ATOMS: atom_id res chain seq x y z
N MET A 1 2.28 -13.76 -11.56
CA MET A 1 2.04 -12.55 -10.75
C MET A 1 1.02 -12.93 -9.68
N VAL A 2 1.20 -12.47 -8.44
CA VAL A 2 0.30 -12.79 -7.32
C VAL A 2 -0.11 -11.49 -6.65
N TRP A 3 -1.40 -11.35 -6.35
CA TRP A 3 -1.96 -10.21 -5.62
C TRP A 3 -2.69 -10.70 -4.38
N GLN A 4 -2.50 -10.02 -3.27
CA GLN A 4 -3.27 -10.21 -2.05
C GLN A 4 -4.16 -9.00 -1.81
N TYR A 5 -5.32 -9.26 -1.23
CA TYR A 5 -6.32 -8.24 -0.98
C TYR A 5 -6.80 -8.29 0.47
N ASP A 6 -7.11 -7.13 1.04
CA ASP A 6 -7.86 -7.03 2.29
C ASP A 6 -9.33 -7.40 2.08
N LYS A 7 -10.09 -7.59 3.17
CA LYS A 7 -11.54 -7.79 3.18
C LYS A 7 -12.31 -6.71 2.42
N CYS A 8 -11.77 -5.50 2.30
CA CYS A 8 -12.35 -4.40 1.52
C CYS A 8 -12.07 -4.50 0.00
N GLY A 9 -11.37 -5.54 -0.47
CA GLY A 9 -10.99 -5.71 -1.88
C GLY A 9 -9.82 -4.83 -2.34
N ARG A 10 -9.03 -4.27 -1.41
CA ARG A 10 -7.87 -3.42 -1.71
C ARG A 10 -6.59 -4.25 -1.72
N ILE A 11 -5.66 -3.98 -2.64
CA ILE A 11 -4.41 -4.74 -2.77
C ILE A 11 -3.51 -4.46 -1.57
N THR A 12 -3.17 -5.47 -0.79
CA THR A 12 -2.22 -5.35 0.34
C THR A 12 -0.82 -5.81 -0.02
N GLN A 13 -0.70 -6.67 -1.03
CA GLN A 13 0.57 -7.15 -1.52
C GLN A 13 0.50 -7.42 -3.01
N GLU A 14 1.59 -7.10 -3.70
CA GLU A 14 1.81 -7.46 -5.09
C GLU A 14 3.15 -8.18 -5.23
N HIS A 15 3.16 -9.26 -6.00
CA HIS A 15 4.35 -10.00 -6.36
C HIS A 15 4.51 -10.07 -7.89
N GLN A 16 5.51 -9.36 -8.40
CA GLN A 16 5.90 -9.30 -9.81
C GLN A 16 7.28 -9.92 -10.00
N GLY A 17 7.33 -11.21 -10.35
CA GLY A 17 8.59 -11.92 -10.56
C GLY A 17 9.39 -12.03 -9.26
N PHE A 18 10.58 -11.42 -9.21
CA PHE A 18 11.41 -11.39 -7.99
C PHE A 18 11.10 -10.20 -7.06
N SER A 19 10.21 -9.31 -7.49
CA SER A 19 9.87 -8.08 -6.76
C SER A 19 8.57 -8.25 -5.98
N SER A 20 8.59 -7.89 -4.69
CA SER A 20 7.39 -7.81 -3.86
C SER A 20 7.18 -6.40 -3.37
N GLN A 21 5.96 -5.90 -3.51
CA GLN A 21 5.55 -4.60 -3.00
C GLN A 21 4.40 -4.78 -2.01
N TYR A 22 4.39 -3.98 -0.94
CA TYR A 22 3.37 -4.05 0.11
C TYR A 22 2.69 -2.71 0.25
N PHE A 23 1.39 -2.74 0.52
CA PHE A 23 0.55 -1.57 0.63
C PHE A 23 -0.23 -1.63 1.94
N ASP A 24 -0.08 -0.60 2.76
CA ASP A 24 -0.83 -0.41 3.99
C ASP A 24 -1.84 0.72 3.80
N TYR A 25 -3.05 0.54 4.32
CA TYR A 25 -4.11 1.53 4.26
C TYR A 25 -4.44 2.07 5.65
N ASP A 26 -4.79 3.36 5.71
CA ASP A 26 -5.36 3.95 6.92
C ASP A 26 -6.81 3.48 7.15
N PRO A 27 -7.40 3.76 8.33
CA PRO A 27 -8.80 3.39 8.62
C PRO A 27 -9.85 4.04 7.72
N ALA A 28 -9.56 5.21 7.14
CA ALA A 28 -10.42 5.84 6.12
C ALA A 28 -10.24 5.18 4.73
N GLY A 29 -9.29 4.27 4.60
CA GLY A 29 -9.05 3.45 3.44
C GLY A 29 -8.14 4.05 2.39
N ARG A 30 -7.34 5.05 2.76
CA ARG A 30 -6.36 5.66 1.86
C ARG A 30 -5.01 4.99 2.03
N LEU A 31 -4.19 5.01 0.98
CA LEU A 31 -2.89 4.34 0.98
C LEU A 31 -1.93 5.09 1.90
N PHE A 32 -1.68 4.56 3.08
CA PHE A 32 -0.84 5.20 4.10
C PHE A 32 0.65 4.92 3.87
N ARG A 33 0.99 3.71 3.40
CA ARG A 33 2.39 3.31 3.24
C ARG A 33 2.56 2.30 2.11
N THR A 34 3.65 2.44 1.37
CA THR A 34 4.10 1.48 0.36
C THR A 34 5.52 1.04 0.67
N ARG A 35 5.75 -0.26 0.77
CA ARG A 35 7.10 -0.83 0.89
C ARG A 35 7.53 -1.40 -0.45
N MET A 36 8.58 -0.83 -1.02
CA MET A 36 9.16 -1.20 -2.29
C MET A 36 10.09 -2.43 -2.15
N PRO A 37 10.31 -3.20 -3.25
CA PRO A 37 11.17 -4.38 -3.24
C PRO A 37 12.63 -4.07 -2.90
N ASP A 38 13.11 -2.86 -3.23
CA ASP A 38 14.44 -2.34 -2.88
C ASP A 38 14.59 -1.98 -1.39
N GLY A 39 13.53 -2.13 -0.59
CA GLY A 39 13.52 -1.85 0.84
C GLY A 39 13.11 -0.42 1.18
N ASN A 40 12.96 0.47 0.19
CA ASN A 40 12.47 1.82 0.42
C ASN A 40 11.00 1.82 0.87
N ILE A 41 10.65 2.78 1.70
CA ILE A 41 9.31 2.93 2.27
C ILE A 41 8.79 4.32 1.93
N LEU A 42 7.72 4.36 1.13
CA LEU A 42 6.97 5.58 0.90
C LEU A 42 5.86 5.69 1.95
N THR A 43 5.83 6.77 2.72
CA THR A 43 4.74 7.06 3.66
C THR A 43 3.96 8.26 3.14
N TYR A 44 2.65 8.11 3.04
CA TYR A 44 1.75 9.17 2.58
C TYR A 44 1.05 9.79 3.78
N HIS A 45 1.23 11.11 3.93
CA HIS A 45 0.54 11.88 4.95
C HIS A 45 -0.63 12.62 4.29
N TYR A 46 -1.83 12.08 4.45
CA TYR A 46 -3.04 12.79 4.08
C TYR A 46 -3.40 13.76 5.20
N GLN A 47 -2.81 14.96 5.15
CA GLN A 47 -3.38 16.09 5.88
C GLN A 47 -4.79 16.29 5.31
N GLY A 48 -5.82 16.12 6.14
CA GLY A 48 -7.17 16.47 5.75
C GLY A 48 -7.16 17.94 5.37
N ASP A 49 -7.21 18.24 4.07
CA ASP A 49 -7.46 19.60 3.60
C ASP A 49 -8.89 19.92 4.00
N SER A 50 -9.04 20.41 5.22
CA SER A 50 -10.16 21.23 5.61
C SER A 50 -9.93 22.59 4.95
N ARG A 51 -10.39 22.73 3.71
CA ARG A 51 -10.68 24.02 3.08
C ARG A 51 -12.05 23.97 2.43
#